data_AF-A0A612H4J9-F1
#
_entry.id   AF-A0A612H4J9-F1
#
_cell.length_a   1.000
_cell.length_b   1.000
_cell.length_c   1.000
_cell.angle_alpha   90.00
_cell.angle_beta   90.00
_cell.angle_gamma   90.00
#
_symmetry.space_group_name_H-M   'P 1'
#
loop_
_entity.id
_entity.type
_entity.pdbx_description
1 polymer ?
#
loop_
_entity_poly.entity_id
_entity_poly.type
_entity_poly.pdbx_seq_one_letter_code
_entity_poly.pdbx_strand_id
1 'polypeptide(L)'
;MESVLDALKAMGKATAREIAARMAIEPRDALEMLNEQQEIGTVTFLNGYWLLSGFAPAPTTTVKCGTLKSEASKELTVKIGEQQLTDAIRENGPLTAEDLATMFDVTSRKVVATLANATGKGRLSRVKRDGKFRYCIPETTSAPETVPETENASAEPEPVITPDATSAIDASTESDTVQVDDKTALVLTENHQDSLTLPTPKEISRVIRKLRRALHQAEQVRESVIAAKKHEKTLKRMARLLQELQQ
;
A
#
# COMPACT_ATOMS: atom_id res chain seq x y z
N MET A 1 -39.24 25.47 -11.95
CA MET A 1 -38.82 24.11 -11.57
C MET A 1 -37.57 24.27 -10.75
N GLU A 2 -37.51 23.71 -9.54
CA GLU A 2 -36.30 23.79 -8.72
C GLU A 2 -35.24 22.84 -9.29
N SER A 3 -34.00 23.29 -9.42
CA SER A 3 -32.88 22.42 -9.81
C SER A 3 -32.20 21.81 -8.59
N VAL A 4 -31.57 20.65 -8.78
CA VAL A 4 -30.61 20.05 -7.83
C VAL A 4 -29.54 21.06 -7.41
N LEU A 5 -29.13 21.94 -8.32
CA LEU A 5 -28.20 23.03 -8.03
C LEU A 5 -28.77 24.06 -7.05
N ASP A 6 -30.07 24.36 -7.10
CA ASP A 6 -30.70 25.35 -6.22
C ASP A 6 -30.96 24.78 -4.83
N ALA A 7 -31.29 23.48 -4.75
CA ALA A 7 -31.27 22.73 -3.49
C ALA A 7 -29.87 22.77 -2.85
N LEU A 8 -28.81 22.55 -3.65
CA LEU A 8 -27.43 22.69 -3.20
C LEU A 8 -27.04 24.13 -2.81
N LYS A 9 -27.48 25.17 -3.54
CA LYS A 9 -27.22 26.58 -3.17
C LYS A 9 -27.82 26.89 -1.80
N ALA A 10 -29.02 26.39 -1.54
CA ALA A 10 -29.75 26.65 -0.30
C ALA A 10 -29.30 25.78 0.89
N MET A 11 -28.54 24.69 0.68
CA MET A 11 -27.95 23.87 1.76
C MET A 11 -26.43 24.04 1.92
N GLY A 12 -25.72 24.50 0.88
CA GLY A 12 -24.26 24.63 0.84
C GLY A 12 -23.50 23.30 0.73
N LYS A 13 -23.81 22.33 1.61
CA LYS A 13 -23.32 20.96 1.59
C LYS A 13 -24.48 20.02 1.91
N ALA A 14 -24.75 19.04 1.05
CA ALA A 14 -25.86 18.10 1.26
C ALA A 14 -25.53 16.71 0.74
N THR A 15 -26.13 15.69 1.32
CA THR A 15 -26.15 14.34 0.76
C THR A 15 -27.25 14.21 -0.30
N ALA A 16 -27.09 13.27 -1.23
CA ALA A 16 -28.11 13.03 -2.26
C ALA A 16 -29.49 12.69 -1.68
N ARG A 17 -29.55 12.06 -0.50
CA ARG A 17 -30.80 11.74 0.20
C ARG A 17 -31.51 12.98 0.75
N GLU A 18 -30.77 13.98 1.23
CA GLU A 18 -31.33 15.26 1.70
C GLU A 18 -31.85 16.11 0.52
N ILE A 19 -31.12 16.09 -0.60
CA ILE A 19 -31.54 16.74 -1.85
C ILE A 19 -32.82 16.08 -2.39
N ALA A 20 -32.83 14.74 -2.47
CA ALA A 20 -33.99 13.94 -2.88
C ALA A 20 -35.23 14.24 -2.02
N ALA A 21 -35.07 14.28 -0.69
CA ALA A 21 -36.15 14.59 0.25
C ALA A 21 -36.71 16.01 0.06
N ARG A 22 -35.87 17.00 -0.26
CA ARG A 22 -36.31 18.38 -0.54
C ARG A 22 -37.04 18.51 -1.87
N MET A 23 -36.60 17.79 -2.90
CA MET A 23 -37.18 17.86 -4.24
C MET A 23 -38.35 16.89 -4.45
N ALA A 24 -38.63 16.03 -3.46
CA ALA A 24 -39.59 14.91 -3.57
C ALA A 24 -39.29 13.94 -4.74
N ILE A 25 -38.00 13.73 -5.02
CA ILE A 25 -37.47 12.84 -6.07
C ILE A 25 -36.90 11.57 -5.39
N GLU A 26 -36.82 10.45 -6.11
CA GLU A 26 -36.13 9.27 -5.58
C GLU A 26 -34.63 9.54 -5.35
N PRO A 27 -34.00 8.94 -4.31
CA PRO A 27 -32.57 9.13 -4.06
C PRO A 27 -31.68 8.56 -5.18
N ARG A 28 -32.23 7.70 -6.04
CA ARG A 28 -31.57 7.15 -7.24
C ARG A 28 -31.46 8.23 -8.31
N ASP A 29 -32.57 8.83 -8.70
CA ASP A 29 -32.65 9.84 -9.74
C ASP A 29 -31.90 11.11 -9.31
N ALA A 30 -31.97 11.46 -8.02
CA ALA A 30 -31.17 12.55 -7.46
C ALA A 30 -29.65 12.29 -7.57
N LEU A 31 -29.18 11.05 -7.41
CA LEU A 31 -27.78 10.69 -7.64
C LEU A 31 -27.40 10.76 -9.13
N GLU A 32 -28.29 10.36 -10.03
CA GLU A 32 -28.08 10.43 -11.48
C GLU A 32 -27.91 11.89 -11.93
N MET A 33 -28.85 12.76 -11.55
CA MET A 33 -28.74 14.21 -11.81
C MET A 33 -27.49 14.84 -11.17
N LEU A 34 -27.07 14.40 -9.98
CA LEU A 34 -25.84 14.90 -9.33
C LEU A 34 -24.57 14.47 -10.07
N ASN A 35 -24.53 13.25 -10.62
CA ASN A 35 -23.42 12.78 -11.45
C ASN A 35 -23.31 13.60 -12.74
N GLU A 36 -24.42 13.87 -13.44
CA GLU A 36 -24.42 14.74 -14.62
C GLU A 36 -23.83 16.13 -14.30
N GLN A 37 -24.24 16.75 -13.19
CA GLN A 37 -23.71 18.04 -12.76
C GLN A 37 -22.23 17.98 -12.33
N GLN A 38 -21.73 16.80 -11.94
CA GLN A 38 -20.32 16.56 -11.66
C GLN A 38 -19.50 16.37 -12.93
N GLU A 39 -20.02 15.69 -13.96
CA GLU A 39 -19.38 15.58 -15.28
C GLU A 39 -19.26 16.93 -15.99
N ILE A 40 -20.27 17.80 -15.82
CA ILE A 40 -20.25 19.21 -16.26
C ILE A 40 -19.26 20.05 -15.39
N GLY A 41 -18.81 19.53 -14.25
CA GLY A 41 -17.89 20.23 -13.34
C GLY A 41 -18.53 21.31 -12.46
N THR A 42 -19.87 21.37 -12.42
CA THR A 42 -20.65 22.35 -11.64
C THR A 42 -20.82 21.91 -10.18
N VAL A 43 -20.73 20.62 -9.90
CA VAL A 43 -20.82 20.05 -8.54
C VAL A 43 -19.59 19.18 -8.26
N THR A 44 -19.10 19.21 -7.02
CA THR A 44 -18.02 18.36 -6.53
C THR A 44 -18.53 17.45 -5.41
N PHE A 45 -18.17 16.17 -5.49
CA PHE A 45 -18.44 15.19 -4.44
C PHE A 45 -17.23 15.05 -3.52
N LEU A 46 -17.37 15.40 -2.24
CA LEU A 46 -16.30 15.37 -1.24
C LEU A 46 -16.82 14.81 0.09
N ASN A 47 -16.11 13.82 0.64
CA ASN A 47 -16.38 13.22 1.96
C ASN A 47 -17.84 12.73 2.17
N GLY A 48 -18.52 12.29 1.11
CA GLY A 48 -19.93 11.84 1.17
C GLY A 48 -20.97 12.93 0.90
N TYR A 49 -20.54 14.17 0.71
CA TYR A 49 -21.40 15.32 0.46
C TYR A 49 -21.19 15.89 -0.94
N TRP A 50 -22.23 16.50 -1.47
CA TRP A 50 -22.24 17.26 -2.72
C TRP A 50 -22.13 18.75 -2.41
N LEU A 51 -21.29 19.47 -3.16
CA LEU A 51 -21.01 20.89 -3.02
C LEU A 51 -20.96 21.57 -4.39
N LEU A 52 -21.36 22.82 -4.49
CA LEU A 52 -21.23 23.59 -5.73
C LEU A 52 -19.78 23.97 -6.01
N SER A 53 -19.30 23.59 -7.18
CA SER A 53 -18.02 24.01 -7.73
C SER A 53 -18.07 25.52 -7.97
N GLY A 54 -17.30 26.27 -7.19
CA GLY A 54 -17.28 27.74 -7.23
C GLY A 54 -17.88 28.45 -6.01
N PHE A 55 -18.62 27.75 -5.13
CA PHE A 55 -18.88 28.29 -3.80
C PHE A 55 -17.74 27.88 -2.88
N ALA A 56 -16.78 28.77 -2.68
CA ALA A 56 -15.64 28.56 -1.79
C ALA A 56 -15.96 29.05 -0.37
N PRO A 57 -16.40 28.18 0.57
CA PRO A 57 -16.30 28.49 1.98
C PRO A 57 -14.82 28.56 2.39
N ALA A 58 -14.49 29.48 3.29
CA ALA A 58 -13.14 29.71 3.80
C ALA A 58 -12.45 28.41 4.30
N PRO A 59 -11.11 28.30 4.18
CA PRO A 59 -10.40 27.04 4.33
C PRO A 59 -10.45 26.52 5.76
N THR A 60 -11.11 25.38 5.95
CA THR A 60 -11.05 24.59 7.19
C THR A 60 -10.57 23.17 6.88
N THR A 61 -9.27 22.97 7.09
CA THR A 61 -8.66 21.78 7.69
C THR A 61 -9.09 20.41 7.15
N THR A 62 -8.34 19.95 6.16
CA THR A 62 -7.80 18.57 6.03
C THR A 62 -8.44 17.42 6.84
N VAL A 63 -9.00 16.42 6.14
CA VAL A 63 -8.67 14.99 6.34
C VAL A 63 -8.71 14.30 4.96
N LYS A 64 -7.84 13.29 4.73
CA LYS A 64 -7.79 12.46 3.50
C LYS A 64 -8.37 11.06 3.75
N CYS A 65 -9.13 10.54 2.78
CA CYS A 65 -9.05 9.21 2.14
C CYS A 65 -10.18 9.17 1.08
N GLY A 66 -9.95 8.90 -0.21
CA GLY A 66 -9.47 7.63 -0.77
C GLY A 66 -10.69 6.69 -0.93
N THR A 67 -11.14 6.25 -2.11
CA THR A 67 -10.51 6.03 -3.43
C THR A 67 -11.64 6.12 -4.49
N LEU A 68 -11.43 6.45 -5.78
CA LEU A 68 -11.27 5.45 -6.86
C LEU A 68 -10.93 6.13 -8.21
N LYS A 69 -9.97 5.50 -8.89
CA LYS A 69 -9.65 5.49 -10.34
C LYS A 69 -10.52 6.33 -11.30
N SER A 70 -9.88 7.29 -11.98
CA SER A 70 -10.12 7.56 -13.41
C SER A 70 -8.78 7.72 -14.13
N GLU A 71 -8.68 7.18 -15.34
CA GLU A 71 -7.51 7.29 -16.21
C GLU A 71 -7.63 8.53 -17.14
N ALA A 72 -6.61 8.76 -17.96
CA ALA A 72 -6.59 9.78 -19.01
C ALA A 72 -6.73 11.27 -18.56
N SER A 73 -5.59 11.84 -18.14
CA SER A 73 -5.25 13.22 -18.50
C SER A 73 -3.73 13.35 -18.64
N LYS A 74 -3.28 13.29 -19.91
CA LYS A 74 -1.92 13.66 -20.30
C LYS A 74 -1.88 15.18 -20.47
N GLU A 75 -1.72 15.93 -19.39
CA GLU A 75 -1.33 17.33 -19.52
C GLU A 75 -0.38 17.78 -18.40
N LEU A 76 0.59 18.57 -18.84
CA LEU A 76 1.85 18.91 -18.19
C LEU A 76 1.64 19.73 -16.90
N THR A 77 1.46 19.05 -15.78
CA THR A 77 1.86 19.59 -14.48
C THR A 77 3.19 18.95 -14.09
N VAL A 78 4.16 19.76 -13.65
CA VAL A 78 5.45 19.27 -13.14
C VAL A 78 5.20 18.58 -11.80
N LYS A 79 4.78 17.31 -11.88
CA LYS A 79 4.59 16.42 -10.74
C LYS A 79 5.95 16.12 -10.15
N ILE A 80 6.33 16.90 -9.12
CA ILE A 80 7.63 16.81 -8.44
C ILE A 80 7.99 15.35 -8.19
N GLY A 81 8.96 14.90 -8.99
CA GLY A 81 9.23 13.49 -9.21
C GLY A 81 10.11 12.89 -8.11
N GLU A 82 10.13 11.56 -8.03
CA GLU A 82 11.12 10.84 -7.23
C GLU A 82 12.55 11.27 -7.61
N GLN A 83 12.79 11.47 -8.91
CA GLN A 83 14.06 11.96 -9.46
C GLN A 83 14.41 13.34 -8.93
N GLN A 84 13.57 14.36 -9.13
CA GLN A 84 13.85 15.74 -8.67
C GLN A 84 14.15 15.84 -7.17
N LEU A 85 13.42 15.10 -6.33
CA LEU A 85 13.72 15.03 -4.89
C LEU A 85 15.05 14.31 -4.60
N THR A 86 15.41 13.28 -5.38
CA THR A 86 16.68 12.55 -5.27
C THR A 86 17.87 13.39 -5.76
N ASP A 87 17.69 14.17 -6.82
CA ASP A 87 18.71 15.03 -7.40
C ASP A 87 19.02 16.19 -6.44
N ALA A 88 18.01 16.79 -5.80
CA ALA A 88 18.21 17.77 -4.74
C ALA A 88 18.97 17.20 -3.52
N ILE A 89 18.77 15.92 -3.18
CA ILE A 89 19.56 15.22 -2.14
C ILE A 89 21.00 14.94 -2.63
N ARG A 90 21.23 14.78 -3.94
CA ARG A 90 22.58 14.64 -4.51
C ARG A 90 23.36 15.94 -4.41
N GLU A 91 22.73 17.06 -4.72
CA GLU A 91 23.35 18.39 -4.77
C GLU A 91 23.56 19.00 -3.37
N ASN A 92 22.57 18.88 -2.48
CA ASN A 92 22.60 19.50 -1.15
C ASN A 92 23.00 18.52 -0.02
N GLY A 93 23.24 17.24 -0.36
CA GLY A 93 23.58 16.20 0.60
C GLY A 93 22.39 15.80 1.51
N PRO A 94 22.67 15.34 2.75
CA PRO A 94 21.64 14.83 3.66
C PRO A 94 20.56 15.85 4.03
N LEU A 95 19.37 15.76 3.42
CA LEU A 95 18.24 16.68 3.66
C LEU A 95 17.12 16.04 4.49
N THR A 96 16.39 16.84 5.26
CA THR A 96 15.16 16.40 5.94
C THR A 96 13.94 16.49 5.00
N ALA A 97 12.84 15.84 5.40
CA ALA A 97 11.54 15.99 4.72
C ALA A 97 10.92 17.40 4.88
N GLU A 98 11.45 18.23 5.79
CA GLU A 98 11.03 19.62 6.01
C GLU A 98 11.79 20.53 5.02
N ASP A 99 13.10 20.35 4.88
CA ASP A 99 13.93 21.10 3.93
C ASP A 99 13.47 20.85 2.47
N LEU A 100 13.24 19.59 2.12
CA LEU A 100 12.68 19.18 0.83
C LEU A 100 11.22 19.64 0.63
N ALA A 101 10.47 19.87 1.71
CA ALA A 101 9.14 20.44 1.59
C ALA A 101 9.20 21.92 1.23
N THR A 102 10.13 22.67 1.83
CA THR A 102 10.33 24.10 1.56
C THR A 102 10.95 24.40 0.19
N MET A 103 11.86 23.56 -0.32
CA MET A 103 12.47 23.80 -1.64
C MET A 103 11.53 23.54 -2.84
N PHE A 104 10.50 22.74 -2.64
CA PHE A 104 9.61 22.26 -3.70
C PHE A 104 8.15 22.71 -3.52
N ASP A 105 7.84 23.53 -2.51
CA ASP A 105 6.47 23.93 -2.14
C ASP A 105 5.50 22.75 -1.96
N VAL A 106 5.98 21.68 -1.32
CA VAL A 106 5.24 20.42 -1.14
C VAL A 106 5.11 20.07 0.34
N THR A 107 3.94 19.62 0.79
CA THR A 107 3.78 19.09 2.15
C THR A 107 4.78 17.96 2.46
N SER A 108 5.44 17.97 3.62
CA SER A 108 6.41 16.93 4.02
C SER A 108 5.84 15.51 3.93
N ARG A 109 4.54 15.33 4.17
CA ARG A 109 3.84 14.03 3.97
C ARG A 109 3.91 13.51 2.53
N LYS A 110 3.83 14.40 1.53
CA LYS A 110 3.97 14.04 0.11
C LYS A 110 5.43 13.77 -0.25
N VAL A 111 6.40 14.53 0.29
CA VAL A 111 7.84 14.21 0.16
C VAL A 111 8.12 12.79 0.70
N VAL A 112 7.71 12.50 1.94
CA VAL A 112 7.88 11.17 2.56
C VAL A 112 7.20 10.07 1.74
N ALA A 113 5.99 10.30 1.21
CA ALA A 113 5.28 9.33 0.39
C ALA A 113 5.98 9.05 -0.96
N THR A 114 6.49 10.08 -1.63
CA THR A 114 7.26 9.92 -2.88
C THR A 114 8.58 9.18 -2.62
N LEU A 115 9.32 9.58 -1.57
CA LEU A 115 10.60 8.97 -1.23
C LEU A 115 10.48 7.58 -0.60
N ALA A 116 9.32 7.18 -0.07
CA ALA A 116 9.12 5.82 0.47
C ALA A 116 9.42 4.72 -0.57
N ASN A 117 9.08 4.95 -1.84
CA ASN A 117 9.39 4.04 -2.94
C ASN A 117 10.90 3.99 -3.26
N ALA A 118 11.58 5.13 -3.21
CA ALA A 118 13.03 5.22 -3.38
C ALA A 118 13.77 4.49 -2.25
N THR A 119 13.33 4.70 -1.00
CA THR A 119 13.89 4.06 0.20
C THR A 119 13.64 2.56 0.20
N GLY A 120 12.43 2.11 -0.12
CA GLY A 120 12.10 0.68 -0.20
C GLY A 120 12.85 -0.08 -1.31
N LYS A 121 13.32 0.63 -2.35
CA LYS A 121 14.15 0.09 -3.43
C LYS A 121 15.66 0.26 -3.19
N GLY A 122 16.07 0.76 -2.03
CA GLY A 122 17.49 0.96 -1.68
C GLY A 122 18.18 2.11 -2.44
N ARG A 123 17.46 2.97 -3.17
CA ARG A 123 18.03 4.16 -3.84
C ARG A 123 18.32 5.32 -2.90
N LEU A 124 17.65 5.34 -1.75
CA LEU A 124 17.86 6.31 -0.68
C LEU A 124 17.91 5.58 0.65
N SER A 125 18.85 5.95 1.50
CA SER A 125 18.91 5.55 2.90
C SER A 125 18.27 6.65 3.76
N ARG A 126 17.62 6.27 4.87
CA ARG A 126 17.03 7.22 5.82
C ARG A 126 17.76 7.11 7.16
N VAL A 127 18.67 8.03 7.40
CA VAL A 127 19.54 8.05 8.59
C VAL A 127 18.95 9.01 9.64
N LYS A 128 18.99 8.63 10.92
CA LYS A 128 18.62 9.53 12.02
C LYS A 128 19.87 10.28 12.49
N ARG A 129 19.87 11.61 12.35
CA ARG A 129 20.89 12.52 12.91
C ARG A 129 20.15 13.60 13.70
N ASP A 130 20.67 13.96 14.87
CA ASP A 130 20.16 15.08 15.69
C ASP A 130 18.66 15.01 15.97
N GLY A 131 18.15 13.80 16.23
CA GLY A 131 16.73 13.52 16.45
C GLY A 131 15.87 13.47 15.18
N LYS A 132 16.28 14.09 14.07
CA LYS A 132 15.55 14.16 12.80
C LYS A 132 15.95 13.05 11.83
N PHE A 133 15.04 12.70 10.91
CA PHE A 133 15.34 11.80 9.79
C PHE A 133 15.85 12.60 8.58
N ARG A 134 17.04 12.27 8.10
CA ARG A 134 17.64 12.81 6.87
C ARG A 134 17.69 11.71 5.81
N TYR A 135 17.45 12.07 4.56
CA TYR A 135 17.59 11.19 3.41
C TYR A 135 18.99 11.37 2.81
N CYS A 136 19.68 10.27 2.55
CA CYS A 136 21.01 10.25 1.95
C CYS A 136 21.01 9.24 0.79
N ILE A 137 21.70 9.54 -0.31
CA ILE A 137 21.99 8.52 -1.33
C ILE A 137 22.98 7.52 -0.72
N PRO A 138 22.71 6.21 -0.71
CA PRO A 138 23.71 5.21 -0.39
C PRO A 138 24.69 5.13 -1.56
N GLU A 139 25.95 5.42 -1.29
CA GLU A 139 27.00 5.34 -2.31
C GLU A 139 27.24 3.88 -2.68
N THR A 140 26.70 3.45 -3.82
CA THR A 140 27.12 2.21 -4.47
C THR A 140 28.56 2.39 -4.90
N THR A 141 29.47 1.70 -4.22
CA THR A 141 30.91 1.72 -4.50
C THR A 141 31.20 1.26 -5.92
N SER A 142 31.60 2.19 -6.78
CA SER A 142 32.28 1.91 -8.04
C SER A 142 33.58 2.71 -8.05
N ALA A 143 34.68 2.07 -7.63
CA ALA A 143 36.08 2.48 -7.73
C ALA A 143 36.46 3.90 -7.25
N PRO A 144 37.16 4.03 -6.10
CA PRO A 144 37.94 5.21 -5.78
C PRO A 144 39.38 5.09 -6.34
N GLU A 145 39.66 5.80 -7.43
CA GLU A 145 41.00 6.33 -7.73
C GLU A 145 40.82 7.86 -7.81
N THR A 146 41.28 8.64 -6.82
CA THR A 146 42.71 8.96 -6.68
C THR A 146 43.05 9.49 -5.28
N VAL A 147 44.18 9.02 -4.75
CA VAL A 147 45.03 9.61 -3.67
C VAL A 147 46.41 9.90 -4.30
N PRO A 148 47.43 10.56 -3.69
CA PRO A 148 47.69 10.90 -2.27
C PRO A 148 47.04 12.21 -1.77
N GLU A 149 47.36 12.83 -0.62
CA GLU A 149 48.35 12.60 0.47
C GLU A 149 47.66 12.96 1.83
N THR A 150 48.24 13.11 3.03
CA THR A 150 49.61 13.22 3.58
C THR A 150 49.70 12.47 4.92
N GLU A 151 50.84 11.82 5.18
CA GLU A 151 51.45 11.46 6.48
C GLU A 151 50.59 11.38 7.76
N ASN A 152 50.59 10.21 8.43
CA ASN A 152 51.68 9.94 9.40
C ASN A 152 51.84 8.43 9.67
N ALA A 153 53.06 7.99 10.01
CA ALA A 153 53.43 6.59 10.14
C ALA A 153 53.26 6.04 11.58
N SER A 154 53.03 4.73 11.72
CA SER A 154 53.93 3.85 12.52
C SER A 154 53.54 2.36 12.46
N ALA A 155 54.51 1.53 12.07
CA ALA A 155 54.76 0.14 12.47
C ALA A 155 53.65 -0.95 12.42
N GLU A 156 53.78 -1.82 11.42
CA GLU A 156 53.51 -3.27 11.48
C GLU A 156 54.49 -3.98 12.48
N PRO A 157 54.29 -5.26 12.90
CA PRO A 157 54.35 -6.42 12.00
C PRO A 157 53.28 -7.54 12.21
N GLU A 158 53.04 -8.33 11.16
CA GLU A 158 52.32 -9.64 11.23
C GLU A 158 53.05 -10.71 12.10
N PRO A 159 52.44 -11.90 12.36
CA PRO A 159 52.62 -13.01 11.42
C PRO A 159 51.46 -14.04 11.23
N VAL A 160 51.10 -14.30 9.97
CA VAL A 160 51.01 -15.62 9.25
C VAL A 160 50.06 -16.76 9.74
N ILE A 161 49.61 -17.56 8.74
CA ILE A 161 49.19 -19.01 8.73
C ILE A 161 47.69 -19.31 8.47
N THR A 162 47.33 -19.31 7.17
CA THR A 162 46.62 -20.31 6.32
C THR A 162 45.44 -21.21 6.82
N PRO A 163 44.56 -21.69 5.90
CA PRO A 163 43.22 -22.21 6.21
C PRO A 163 43.12 -23.74 6.28
N ASP A 164 41.94 -24.26 6.65
CA ASP A 164 41.51 -25.62 6.30
C ASP A 164 40.03 -25.65 5.87
N ALA A 165 39.69 -26.61 5.00
CA ALA A 165 38.37 -26.87 4.49
C ALA A 165 38.10 -28.39 4.56
N THR A 166 36.99 -28.80 5.14
CA THR A 166 36.60 -30.22 5.15
C THR A 166 35.12 -30.39 4.81
N SER A 167 34.86 -31.31 3.88
CA SER A 167 33.53 -31.69 3.38
C SER A 167 32.98 -32.87 4.18
N ALA A 168 31.66 -32.88 4.41
CA ALA A 168 30.91 -34.11 4.68
C ALA A 168 29.43 -33.99 4.27
N ILE A 169 29.07 -34.76 3.25
CA ILE A 169 27.79 -35.46 3.02
C ILE A 169 27.25 -36.11 4.33
N ASP A 170 25.97 -36.50 4.50
CA ASP A 170 25.05 -37.12 3.53
C ASP A 170 23.58 -37.18 4.04
N ALA A 171 22.71 -37.85 3.27
CA ALA A 171 21.47 -38.56 3.62
C ALA A 171 20.11 -37.79 3.66
N SER A 172 19.33 -38.06 2.62
CA SER A 172 17.87 -37.90 2.55
C SER A 172 17.11 -38.86 3.48
N THR A 173 15.92 -38.47 3.93
CA THR A 173 14.82 -39.44 4.11
C THR A 173 13.48 -38.80 3.80
N GLU A 174 12.76 -39.40 2.86
CA GLU A 174 11.35 -39.09 2.57
C GLU A 174 10.45 -39.77 3.62
N SER A 175 9.33 -39.16 3.99
CA SER A 175 8.17 -39.89 4.51
C SER A 175 6.90 -39.07 4.31
N ASP A 176 6.14 -39.51 3.32
CA ASP A 176 4.73 -39.20 3.15
C ASP A 176 3.92 -39.74 4.34
N THR A 177 2.97 -38.97 4.84
CA THR A 177 1.80 -39.49 5.58
C THR A 177 0.72 -38.43 5.68
N VAL A 178 -0.41 -38.69 5.04
CA VAL A 178 -1.64 -37.91 5.17
C VAL A 178 -2.30 -38.22 6.52
N GLN A 179 -2.46 -37.21 7.37
CA GLN A 179 -3.48 -37.23 8.43
C GLN A 179 -4.36 -35.97 8.34
N VAL A 180 -5.67 -36.22 8.23
CA VAL A 180 -6.72 -35.20 8.23
C VAL A 180 -7.21 -35.08 9.66
N ASP A 181 -6.71 -34.07 10.38
CA ASP A 181 -7.18 -33.74 11.72
C ASP A 181 -7.99 -32.44 11.71
N ASP A 182 -9.25 -32.54 12.15
CA ASP A 182 -10.17 -31.42 12.34
C ASP A 182 -9.74 -30.52 13.52
N LYS A 183 -8.71 -29.69 13.30
CA LYS A 183 -8.27 -28.64 14.24
C LYS A 183 -8.60 -27.23 13.70
N THR A 184 -9.86 -27.01 13.35
CA THR A 184 -10.38 -25.67 12.98
C THR A 184 -10.71 -24.79 14.21
N ALA A 185 -10.16 -25.13 15.38
CA ALA A 185 -10.24 -24.34 16.60
C ALA A 185 -8.92 -23.59 16.85
N LEU A 186 -8.90 -22.29 16.49
CA LEU A 186 -8.07 -21.22 17.07
C LEU A 186 -6.78 -21.64 17.80
N VAL A 187 -5.73 -21.99 17.04
CA VAL A 187 -4.36 -22.09 17.58
C VAL A 187 -3.78 -20.68 17.79
N LEU A 188 -4.33 -19.98 18.79
CA LEU A 188 -3.69 -18.83 19.44
C LEU A 188 -3.09 -19.21 20.81
N THR A 189 -3.43 -20.41 21.31
CA THR A 189 -3.07 -20.89 22.65
C THR A 189 -2.67 -22.37 22.63
N GLU A 190 -1.68 -22.73 21.82
CA GLU A 190 -1.00 -24.02 21.90
C GLU A 190 0.51 -23.73 21.91
N ASN A 191 1.19 -24.14 22.99
CA ASN A 191 2.63 -24.00 23.27
C ASN A 191 3.15 -22.65 23.83
N HIS A 192 2.35 -21.92 24.62
CA HIS A 192 2.92 -20.94 25.57
C HIS A 192 2.10 -20.82 26.87
N GLN A 193 1.99 -21.94 27.61
CA GLN A 193 1.56 -21.90 29.01
C GLN A 193 2.73 -21.63 29.98
N ASP A 194 3.98 -21.70 29.52
CA ASP A 194 5.16 -21.46 30.34
C ASP A 194 5.80 -20.10 30.04
N SER A 195 5.87 -19.30 31.10
CA SER A 195 6.47 -17.95 31.21
C SER A 195 5.56 -16.75 30.88
N LEU A 196 5.47 -15.82 31.84
CA LEU A 196 4.89 -14.48 31.66
C LEU A 196 5.85 -13.54 30.90
N THR A 197 6.62 -14.07 29.93
CA THR A 197 7.58 -13.26 29.17
C THR A 197 6.89 -12.64 27.95
N LEU A 198 7.28 -11.41 27.61
CA LEU A 198 6.77 -10.75 26.41
C LEU A 198 7.38 -11.43 25.17
N PRO A 199 6.58 -11.97 24.23
CA PRO A 199 7.09 -12.69 23.08
C PRO A 199 7.96 -11.80 22.19
N THR A 200 9.05 -12.36 21.67
CA THR A 200 10.05 -11.61 20.91
C THR A 200 9.45 -11.07 19.62
N PRO A 201 9.79 -9.84 19.15
CA PRO A 201 9.33 -9.33 17.86
C PRO A 201 9.60 -10.26 16.66
N LYS A 202 10.66 -11.07 16.73
CA LYS A 202 10.98 -12.13 15.75
C LYS A 202 9.97 -13.28 15.77
N GLU A 203 9.46 -13.66 16.93
CA GLU A 203 8.46 -14.73 17.11
C GLU A 203 7.09 -14.27 16.64
N ILE A 204 6.67 -13.07 17.05
CA ILE A 204 5.47 -12.40 16.51
C ILE A 204 5.54 -12.34 14.98
N SER A 205 6.69 -11.95 14.41
CA SER A 205 6.92 -11.94 12.96
C SER A 205 6.82 -13.34 12.32
N ARG A 206 7.29 -14.40 12.98
CA ARG A 206 7.13 -15.79 12.51
C ARG A 206 5.67 -16.22 12.52
N VAL A 207 4.92 -15.91 13.59
CA VAL A 207 3.48 -16.21 13.69
C VAL A 207 2.69 -15.48 12.60
N ILE A 208 2.93 -14.17 12.40
CA ILE A 208 2.31 -13.40 11.32
C ILE A 208 2.59 -14.03 9.93
N ARG A 209 3.81 -14.50 9.68
CA ARG A 209 4.15 -15.20 8.42
C ARG A 209 3.40 -16.53 8.27
N LYS A 210 3.28 -17.33 9.35
CA LYS A 210 2.50 -18.58 9.34
C LYS A 210 1.02 -18.31 9.06
N LEU A 211 0.41 -17.37 9.79
CA LEU A 211 -1.00 -16.99 9.62
C LEU A 211 -1.31 -16.48 8.21
N ARG A 212 -0.43 -15.65 7.63
CA ARG A 212 -0.58 -15.19 6.23
C ARG A 212 -0.54 -16.33 5.21
N ARG A 213 0.30 -17.35 5.43
CA ARG A 213 0.34 -18.55 4.55
C ARG A 213 -0.94 -19.38 4.67
N ALA A 214 -1.40 -19.64 5.90
CA ALA A 214 -2.64 -20.37 6.15
C ALA A 214 -3.87 -19.64 5.56
N LEU A 215 -3.94 -18.31 5.70
CA LEU A 215 -4.97 -17.48 5.09
C LEU A 215 -4.96 -17.60 3.56
N HIS A 216 -3.79 -17.48 2.93
CA HIS A 216 -3.67 -17.61 1.47
C HIS A 216 -4.08 -19.00 0.96
N GLN A 217 -3.72 -20.06 1.69
CA GLN A 217 -4.15 -21.43 1.39
C GLN A 217 -5.68 -21.58 1.50
N ALA A 218 -6.29 -21.02 2.56
CA ALA A 218 -7.75 -21.03 2.73
C ALA A 218 -8.48 -20.24 1.64
N GLU A 219 -7.94 -19.11 1.18
CA GLU A 219 -8.46 -18.36 0.03
C GLU A 219 -8.41 -19.18 -1.26
N GLN A 220 -7.28 -19.85 -1.54
CA GLN A 220 -7.11 -20.71 -2.72
C GLN A 220 -8.11 -21.89 -2.70
N VAL A 221 -8.33 -22.53 -1.54
CA VAL A 221 -9.34 -23.59 -1.37
C VAL A 221 -10.75 -23.03 -1.56
N ARG A 222 -11.05 -21.82 -1.07
CA ARG A 222 -12.35 -21.17 -1.29
C ARG A 222 -12.60 -20.91 -2.78
N GLU A 223 -11.59 -20.44 -3.52
CA GLU A 223 -11.70 -20.21 -4.97
C GLU A 223 -11.94 -21.51 -5.75
N SER A 224 -11.19 -22.58 -5.45
CA SER A 224 -11.36 -23.87 -6.12
C SER A 224 -12.73 -24.49 -5.82
N VAL A 225 -13.24 -24.39 -4.59
CA VAL A 225 -14.60 -24.83 -4.22
C VAL A 225 -15.68 -24.01 -4.94
N ILE A 226 -15.48 -22.68 -5.10
CA ILE A 226 -16.40 -21.85 -5.88
C ILE A 226 -16.40 -22.25 -7.37
N ALA A 227 -15.24 -22.56 -7.95
CA ALA A 227 -15.13 -23.07 -9.31
C ALA A 227 -15.82 -24.43 -9.46
N ALA A 228 -15.55 -25.38 -8.56
CA ALA A 228 -16.20 -26.70 -8.55
C ALA A 228 -17.73 -26.59 -8.49
N LYS A 229 -18.28 -25.73 -7.61
CA LYS A 229 -19.72 -25.46 -7.54
C LYS A 229 -20.31 -24.82 -8.81
N LYS A 230 -19.52 -24.08 -9.61
CA LYS A 230 -19.96 -23.62 -10.93
C LYS A 230 -20.04 -24.79 -11.92
N HIS A 231 -19.01 -25.64 -11.97
CA HIS A 231 -19.00 -26.83 -12.83
C HIS A 231 -20.13 -27.80 -12.48
N GLU A 232 -20.38 -28.05 -11.19
CA GLU A 232 -21.50 -28.87 -10.70
C GLU A 232 -22.86 -28.36 -11.19
N LYS A 233 -23.09 -27.04 -11.16
CA LYS A 233 -24.31 -26.41 -11.70
C LYS A 233 -24.43 -26.61 -13.21
N THR A 234 -23.34 -26.47 -13.95
CA THR A 234 -23.32 -26.71 -15.40
C THR A 234 -23.61 -28.17 -15.74
N LEU A 235 -22.99 -29.12 -15.03
CA LEU A 235 -23.26 -30.55 -15.17
C LEU A 235 -24.72 -30.88 -14.85
N LYS A 236 -25.29 -30.35 -13.76
CA LYS A 236 -26.71 -30.51 -13.41
C LYS A 236 -27.65 -29.94 -14.47
N ARG A 237 -27.29 -28.83 -15.13
CA ARG A 237 -28.05 -28.28 -16.27
C ARG A 237 -27.98 -29.21 -17.49
N MET A 238 -26.81 -29.70 -17.85
CA MET A 238 -26.64 -30.62 -18.99
C MET A 238 -27.36 -31.95 -18.75
N ALA A 239 -27.27 -32.52 -17.54
CA ALA A 239 -27.99 -33.73 -17.16
C ALA A 239 -29.52 -33.57 -17.31
N ARG A 240 -30.08 -32.41 -16.93
CA ARG A 240 -31.51 -32.13 -17.14
C ARG A 240 -31.87 -32.06 -18.63
N LEU A 241 -31.08 -31.36 -19.45
CA LEU A 241 -31.32 -31.29 -20.90
C LEU A 241 -31.25 -32.68 -21.57
N LEU A 242 -30.34 -33.55 -21.12
CA LEU A 242 -30.28 -34.94 -21.60
C LEU A 242 -31.51 -35.75 -21.18
N GLN A 243 -32.05 -35.51 -19.98
CA GLN A 243 -33.29 -36.15 -19.52
C GLN A 243 -34.53 -35.65 -20.29
N GLU A 244 -34.58 -34.35 -20.62
CA GLU A 244 -35.64 -33.75 -21.46
C GLU A 244 -35.62 -34.29 -22.90
N LEU A 245 -34.46 -34.70 -23.43
CA LEU A 245 -34.33 -35.34 -24.75
C LEU A 245 -34.67 -36.85 -24.76
N GLN A 246 -34.95 -37.44 -23.59
CA GLN A 246 -35.29 -38.86 -23.43
C GLN A 246 -36.79 -39.09 -23.13
N GLN A 247 -37.60 -38.04 -23.14
CA GLN A 247 -39.06 -38.06 -22.94
C GLN A 247 -39.80 -37.70 -24.23
#